data_AF-A0A964RXC4-F1
#
_entry.id   AF-A0A964RXC4-F1
#
_cell.length_a   1.000
_cell.length_b   1.000
_cell.length_c   1.000
_cell.angle_alpha   90.00
_cell.angle_beta   90.00
_cell.angle_gamma   90.00
#
_symmetry.space_group_name_H-M   'P 1'
#
loop_
_entity.id
_entity.type
_entity.pdbx_description
1 polymer ?
#
loop_
_entity_poly.entity_id
_entity_poly.type
_entity_poly.pdbx_seq_one_letter_code
_entity_poly.pdbx_strand_id
1 'polypeptide(L)'
;MHLKIAAKPFSLSGKKLIFVDDKELYSAITDSIAGQECVKLIDKKDNIVLSVIIRELTLLQDSYKVRFLNRENIPIHFNRIERWKPHYKANYHDNTYTVKENEYNIYIISKNGTEIGRYAKHQSTFLSNEDIFIIDDNIADLELVVSLCLIIHEKESDRRNPD
;
A
#
# COMPACT_ATOMS: atom_id res chain seq x y z
N MET A 1 8.02 14.38 -2.94
CA MET A 1 7.30 13.77 -4.08
C MET A 1 5.87 13.46 -3.65
N HIS A 2 4.90 13.67 -4.54
CA HIS A 2 3.50 13.33 -4.29
C HIS A 2 3.14 12.01 -4.95
N LEU A 3 2.60 11.08 -4.18
CA LEU A 3 2.02 9.85 -4.70
C LEU A 3 0.51 9.91 -4.49
N LYS A 4 -0.26 9.79 -5.57
CA LYS A 4 -1.73 9.79 -5.54
C LYS A 4 -2.25 8.43 -5.98
N ILE A 5 -3.09 7.81 -5.15
CA ILE A 5 -3.85 6.61 -5.50
C ILE A 5 -5.30 7.01 -5.71
N ALA A 6 -5.81 6.82 -6.93
CA ALA A 6 -7.19 7.12 -7.29
C ALA A 6 -7.93 5.82 -7.65
N ALA A 7 -8.94 5.47 -6.86
CA ALA A 7 -9.84 4.37 -7.16
C ALA A 7 -11.14 4.90 -7.77
N LYS A 8 -11.67 4.21 -8.79
CA LYS A 8 -12.97 4.60 -9.38
C LYS A 8 -14.10 4.24 -8.39
N PRO A 9 -14.97 5.19 -8.00
CA PRO A 9 -15.99 4.97 -6.97
C PRO A 9 -17.05 3.90 -7.32
N PHE A 10 -17.17 3.49 -8.59
CA PHE A 10 -18.18 2.53 -9.05
C PHE A 10 -17.59 1.39 -9.90
N SER A 11 -16.30 1.10 -9.78
CA SER A 11 -15.68 0.04 -10.57
C SER A 11 -15.73 -1.30 -9.84
N LEU A 12 -16.54 -2.23 -10.36
CA LEU A 12 -16.51 -3.66 -10.01
C LEU A 12 -15.14 -4.31 -10.21
N SER A 13 -14.21 -3.66 -10.92
CA SER A 13 -12.88 -4.21 -11.21
C SER A 13 -11.85 -4.01 -10.09
N GLY A 14 -12.16 -3.22 -9.05
CA GLY A 14 -11.17 -2.90 -7.99
C GLY A 14 -9.92 -2.19 -8.51
N LYS A 15 -9.95 -1.63 -9.73
CA LYS A 15 -8.81 -0.98 -10.38
C LYS A 15 -8.53 0.41 -9.81
N LYS A 16 -7.26 0.69 -9.61
CA LYS A 16 -6.70 1.91 -9.03
C LYS A 16 -5.63 2.46 -9.97
N LEU A 17 -5.59 3.78 -10.15
CA LEU A 17 -4.55 4.49 -10.89
C LEU A 17 -3.60 5.13 -9.88
N ILE A 18 -2.30 5.00 -10.12
CA ILE A 18 -1.27 5.48 -9.20
C ILE A 18 -0.38 6.47 -9.94
N PHE A 19 -0.39 7.70 -9.44
CA PHE A 19 0.36 8.81 -9.98
C PHE A 19 1.52 9.15 -9.06
N VAL A 20 2.68 9.44 -9.64
CA VAL A 20 3.87 9.95 -8.95
C VAL A 20 4.22 11.27 -9.60
N ASP A 21 4.17 12.37 -8.83
CA ASP A 21 4.28 13.75 -9.32
C ASP A 21 3.43 13.99 -10.57
N ASP A 22 2.14 13.67 -10.46
CA ASP A 22 1.10 13.79 -11.50
C ASP A 22 1.29 12.94 -12.77
N LYS A 23 2.33 12.09 -12.83
CA LYS A 23 2.52 11.11 -13.91
C LYS A 23 1.95 9.76 -13.50
N GLU A 24 1.06 9.19 -14.31
CA GLU A 24 0.58 7.82 -14.11
C GLU A 24 1.74 6.85 -14.39
N LEU A 25 2.36 6.32 -13.33
CA LEU A 25 3.47 5.37 -13.43
C LEU A 25 3.01 3.94 -13.18
N TYR A 26 1.99 3.76 -12.33
CA TYR A 26 1.52 2.42 -11.96
C TYR A 26 -0.01 2.34 -12.01
N SER A 27 -0.50 1.12 -12.04
CA SER A 27 -1.89 0.81 -11.72
C SER A 27 -1.94 -0.35 -10.75
N ALA A 28 -3.03 -0.45 -10.00
CA ALA A 28 -3.30 -1.62 -9.18
C ALA A 28 -4.66 -2.21 -9.50
N ILE A 29 -4.80 -3.52 -9.30
CA ILE A 29 -6.07 -4.22 -9.45
C ILE A 29 -6.25 -5.19 -8.29
N THR A 30 -7.43 -5.17 -7.67
CA THR A 30 -7.85 -6.17 -6.69
C THR A 30 -8.33 -7.42 -7.43
N ASP A 31 -7.84 -8.58 -7.02
CA ASP A 31 -8.12 -9.88 -7.64
C ASP A 31 -8.15 -10.98 -6.55
N SER A 32 -8.49 -12.21 -6.91
CA SER A 32 -8.41 -13.36 -6.02
C SER A 32 -7.45 -14.42 -6.57
N ILE A 33 -6.47 -14.82 -5.76
CA ILE A 33 -5.58 -15.94 -6.06
C ILE A 33 -5.89 -17.06 -5.06
N ALA A 34 -6.33 -18.21 -5.57
CA ALA A 34 -6.70 -19.37 -4.75
C ALA A 34 -7.71 -19.05 -3.62
N GLY A 35 -8.66 -18.14 -3.89
CA GLY A 35 -9.68 -17.73 -2.92
C GLY A 35 -9.21 -16.69 -1.89
N GLN A 36 -7.95 -16.24 -1.96
CA GLN A 36 -7.44 -15.14 -1.15
C GLN A 36 -7.44 -13.84 -1.95
N GLU A 37 -7.99 -12.78 -1.35
CA GLU A 37 -7.94 -11.44 -1.93
C GLU A 37 -6.50 -10.94 -2.00
N CYS A 38 -6.15 -10.38 -3.15
CA CYS A 38 -4.83 -9.81 -3.39
C CYS A 38 -4.93 -8.55 -4.24
N VAL A 39 -3.92 -7.69 -4.14
CA VAL A 39 -3.74 -6.51 -4.98
C VAL A 39 -2.50 -6.70 -5.82
N LYS A 40 -2.63 -6.58 -7.13
CA LYS A 40 -1.50 -6.65 -8.08
C LYS A 40 -1.07 -5.24 -8.43
N LEU A 41 0.21 -4.90 -8.21
CA LEU A 41 0.83 -3.67 -8.69
C LEU A 41 1.36 -3.90 -10.11
N ILE A 42 1.02 -3.02 -11.03
CA ILE A 42 1.31 -3.15 -12.46
C ILE A 42 2.06 -1.91 -12.92
N ASP A 43 3.22 -2.10 -13.54
CA ASP A 43 3.93 -1.03 -14.23
C ASP A 43 3.14 -0.55 -15.45
N LYS A 44 2.92 0.75 -15.58
CA LYS A 44 2.08 1.29 -16.65
C LYS A 44 2.77 1.23 -18.01
N LYS A 45 4.09 1.39 -18.06
CA LYS A 45 4.86 1.52 -19.29
C LYS A 45 4.94 0.18 -20.02
N ASP A 46 5.29 -0.86 -19.30
CA ASP A 46 5.54 -2.20 -19.85
C ASP A 46 4.34 -3.15 -19.64
N ASN A 47 3.32 -2.72 -18.87
CA ASN A 47 2.13 -3.49 -18.53
C ASN A 47 2.45 -4.86 -17.88
N ILE A 48 3.49 -4.88 -17.05
CA ILE A 48 3.95 -6.04 -16.29
C ILE A 48 3.51 -5.96 -14.84
N VAL A 49 3.21 -7.10 -14.22
CA VAL A 49 2.94 -7.17 -12.78
C VAL A 49 4.27 -7.09 -12.03
N LEU A 50 4.46 -6.04 -11.25
CA LEU A 50 5.66 -5.81 -10.44
C LEU A 50 5.59 -6.54 -9.10
N SER A 51 4.43 -6.47 -8.43
CA SER A 51 4.24 -7.11 -7.14
C SER A 51 2.82 -7.62 -6.94
N VAL A 52 2.69 -8.61 -6.06
CA VAL A 52 1.42 -9.13 -5.57
C VAL A 52 1.39 -8.95 -4.06
N ILE A 53 0.39 -8.22 -3.58
CA ILE A 53 0.14 -7.93 -2.16
C ILE A 53 -1.02 -8.82 -1.73
N ILE A 54 -0.75 -9.78 -0.86
CA ILE A 54 -1.76 -10.70 -0.33
C ILE A 54 -2.08 -10.26 1.09
N ARG A 55 -3.36 -10.07 1.38
CA ARG A 55 -3.83 -9.82 2.73
C ARG A 55 -4.06 -11.16 3.43
N GLU A 56 -3.38 -11.36 4.54
CA GLU A 56 -3.52 -12.55 5.37
C GLU A 56 -4.36 -12.17 6.59
N LEU A 57 -5.62 -12.62 6.60
CA LEU A 57 -6.55 -12.40 7.70
C LEU A 57 -6.54 -13.60 8.64
N THR A 58 -6.25 -13.35 9.91
CA THR A 58 -6.52 -14.31 11.00
C THR A 58 -7.59 -13.75 11.92
N LEU A 59 -8.21 -14.61 12.75
CA LEU A 59 -9.22 -14.20 13.74
C LEU A 59 -8.74 -13.09 14.70
N LEU A 60 -7.42 -12.89 14.85
CA LEU A 60 -6.85 -11.99 15.85
C LEU A 60 -6.06 -10.82 15.25
N GLN A 61 -5.51 -10.98 14.04
CA GLN A 61 -4.59 -10.04 13.41
C GLN A 61 -4.63 -10.16 11.88
N ASP A 62 -4.44 -9.03 11.21
CA ASP A 62 -4.18 -8.97 9.78
C ASP A 62 -2.69 -8.73 9.50
N SER A 63 -2.15 -9.42 8.53
CA SER A 63 -0.80 -9.22 7.99
C SER A 63 -0.86 -9.06 6.47
N TYR A 64 0.25 -8.58 5.90
CA TYR A 64 0.38 -8.44 4.46
C TYR A 64 1.63 -9.16 3.99
N LYS A 65 1.52 -9.88 2.89
CA LYS A 65 2.64 -10.50 2.20
C LYS A 65 2.81 -9.83 0.85
N VAL A 66 3.95 -9.18 0.64
CA VAL A 66 4.29 -8.54 -0.63
C VAL A 66 5.29 -9.41 -1.36
N ARG A 67 4.96 -9.89 -2.55
CA ARG A 67 5.88 -10.66 -3.40
C ARG A 67 6.18 -9.84 -4.64
N PHE A 68 7.43 -9.41 -4.80
CA PHE A 68 7.91 -8.81 -6.04
C PHE A 68 8.14 -9.92 -7.07
N LEU A 69 7.64 -9.73 -8.29
CA LEU A 69 7.84 -10.67 -9.40
C LEU A 69 9.13 -10.38 -10.19
N ASN A 70 10.08 -9.72 -9.53
CA ASN A 70 11.43 -9.54 -10.02
C ASN A 70 12.24 -10.85 -9.91
N ARG A 71 13.52 -10.82 -10.28
CA ARG A 71 14.39 -12.00 -10.28
C ARG A 71 14.57 -12.66 -8.90
N GLU A 72 14.39 -11.92 -7.81
CA GLU A 72 14.56 -12.46 -6.45
C GLU A 72 13.33 -13.29 -6.04
N ASN A 73 12.13 -12.83 -6.37
CA ASN A 73 10.85 -13.49 -6.04
C ASN A 73 10.70 -13.88 -4.55
N ILE A 74 11.43 -13.17 -3.66
CA ILE A 74 11.39 -13.40 -2.23
C ILE A 74 10.20 -12.64 -1.64
N PRO A 75 9.27 -13.31 -0.94
CA PRO A 75 8.17 -12.63 -0.30
C PRO A 75 8.64 -11.85 0.93
N ILE A 76 8.20 -10.60 1.03
CA ILE A 76 8.36 -9.74 2.19
C ILE A 76 7.10 -9.85 3.04
N HIS A 77 7.29 -10.18 4.32
CA HIS A 77 6.19 -10.31 5.27
C HIS A 77 6.08 -9.06 6.14
N PHE A 78 5.02 -8.29 5.92
CA PHE A 78 4.63 -7.15 6.74
C PHE A 78 3.73 -7.63 7.87
N ASN A 79 4.37 -7.90 9.00
CA ASN A 79 3.70 -8.40 10.18
C ASN A 79 3.21 -7.25 11.04
N ARG A 80 2.03 -7.44 11.63
CA ARG A 80 1.46 -6.48 12.58
C ARG A 80 2.30 -6.46 13.86
N ILE A 81 2.73 -5.28 14.30
CA ILE A 81 3.54 -5.08 15.51
C ILE A 81 2.64 -5.03 16.75
N GLU A 82 1.47 -4.40 16.63
CA GLU A 82 0.52 -4.21 17.73
C GLU A 82 -0.84 -4.81 17.36
N ARG A 83 -1.40 -5.65 18.24
CA ARG A 83 -2.68 -6.34 17.97
C ARG A 83 -3.85 -5.39 17.66
N TRP A 84 -3.84 -4.19 18.24
CA TRP A 84 -4.97 -3.25 18.17
C TRP A 84 -4.73 -2.08 17.23
N LYS A 85 -3.50 -1.84 16.77
CA LYS A 85 -3.18 -0.75 15.84
C LYS A 85 -2.67 -1.28 14.51
N PRO A 86 -2.98 -0.64 13.37
CA PRO A 86 -2.50 -1.08 12.05
C PRO A 86 -1.02 -0.69 11.87
N HIS A 87 -0.16 -1.18 12.75
CA HIS A 87 1.28 -0.93 12.72
C HIS A 87 1.96 -2.15 12.12
N TYR A 88 2.74 -1.96 11.07
CA TYR A 88 3.39 -3.04 10.34
C TYR A 88 4.90 -2.89 10.35
N LYS A 89 5.61 -4.02 10.34
CA LYS A 89 7.06 -4.10 10.18
C LYS A 89 7.44 -5.20 9.21
N ALA A 90 8.43 -4.93 8.37
CA ALA A 90 9.13 -5.93 7.59
C ALA A 90 10.62 -5.60 7.49
N ASN A 91 11.41 -6.62 7.14
CA ASN A 91 12.78 -6.43 6.70
C ASN A 91 12.86 -6.71 5.21
N TYR A 92 13.59 -5.89 4.48
CA TYR A 92 13.87 -6.05 3.06
C TYR A 92 15.32 -5.64 2.78
N HIS A 93 16.09 -6.59 2.24
CA HIS A 93 17.56 -6.53 2.22
C HIS A 93 18.10 -6.14 3.62
N ASP A 94 18.96 -5.11 3.70
CA ASP A 94 19.57 -4.62 4.94
C ASP A 94 18.72 -3.57 5.68
N ASN A 95 17.47 -3.35 5.25
CA ASN A 95 16.62 -2.29 5.76
C ASN A 95 15.40 -2.82 6.50
N THR A 96 15.05 -2.16 7.59
CA THR A 96 13.79 -2.34 8.29
C THR A 96 12.79 -1.28 7.85
N TYR A 97 11.63 -1.71 7.39
CA TYR A 97 10.51 -0.85 7.03
C TYR A 97 9.41 -0.93 8.08
N THR A 98 8.84 0.22 8.44
CA THR A 98 7.67 0.28 9.32
C THR A 98 6.59 1.18 8.78
N VAL A 99 5.34 0.80 8.98
CA VAL A 99 4.16 1.65 8.77
C VAL A 99 3.47 1.82 10.12
N LYS A 100 3.28 3.05 10.58
CA LYS A 100 2.63 3.34 11.88
C LYS A 100 1.62 4.44 11.74
N GLU A 101 0.44 4.22 12.33
CA GLU A 101 -0.60 5.24 12.50
C GLU A 101 -0.39 5.95 13.84
N ASN A 102 -0.30 7.29 13.84
CA ASN A 102 -0.19 8.08 15.06
C ASN A 102 -1.57 8.54 15.58
N GLU A 103 -1.59 9.22 16.72
CA GLU A 103 -2.82 9.73 17.36
C GLU A 103 -3.57 10.80 16.53
N TYR A 104 -2.87 11.44 15.60
CA TYR A 104 -3.43 12.43 14.68
C TYR A 104 -3.99 11.81 13.39
N ASN A 105 -4.17 10.49 13.36
CA ASN A 105 -4.62 9.75 12.17
C ASN A 105 -3.70 9.93 10.95
N ILE A 106 -2.40 10.09 11.19
CA ILE A 106 -1.37 10.15 10.14
C ILE A 106 -0.64 8.81 10.13
N TYR A 107 -0.60 8.18 8.96
CA TYR A 107 0.28 7.05 8.70
C TYR A 107 1.66 7.55 8.34
N ILE A 108 2.68 7.01 9.00
CA ILE A 108 4.10 7.29 8.75
C ILE A 108 4.74 6.01 8.24
N ILE A 109 5.45 6.12 7.12
CA ILE A 109 6.30 5.09 6.53
C ILE A 109 7.74 5.44 6.88
N SER A 110 8.46 4.51 7.50
CA SER A 110 9.85 4.72 7.89
C SER A 110 10.78 3.62 7.38
N LYS A 111 12.00 4.01 7.01
CA LYS A 111 13.14 3.14 6.66
C LYS A 111 14.22 3.32 7.72
N ASN A 112 14.58 2.24 8.41
CA ASN A 112 15.55 2.24 9.53
C ASN A 112 15.25 3.32 10.59
N GLY A 113 13.96 3.56 10.85
CA GLY A 113 13.49 4.57 11.80
C GLY A 113 13.42 6.01 11.26
N THR A 114 13.89 6.26 10.04
CA THR A 114 13.77 7.57 9.38
C THR A 114 12.48 7.64 8.57
N GLU A 115 11.68 8.70 8.73
CA GLU A 115 10.48 8.93 7.93
C GLU A 115 10.85 9.11 6.45
N ILE A 116 10.24 8.32 5.58
CA ILE A 116 10.39 8.38 4.12
C ILE A 116 9.07 8.63 3.41
N GLY A 117 7.97 8.66 4.16
CA GLY A 117 6.67 8.99 3.63
C GLY A 117 5.60 9.09 4.70
N ARG A 118 4.51 9.77 4.36
CA ARG A 118 3.36 9.94 5.22
C ARG A 118 2.07 10.11 4.45
N TYR A 119 0.98 9.77 5.10
CA TYR A 119 -0.37 9.99 4.63
C TYR A 119 -1.21 10.51 5.80
N ALA A 120 -1.78 11.70 5.62
CA ALA A 120 -2.77 12.23 6.53
C ALA A 120 -4.15 11.81 6.03
N LYS A 121 -4.93 11.14 6.86
CA LYS A 121 -6.32 10.79 6.51
C LYS A 121 -7.07 12.05 6.14
N HIS A 122 -7.61 12.08 4.93
CA HIS A 122 -8.54 13.13 4.55
C HIS A 122 -9.96 12.71 4.97
N GLN A 123 -10.62 13.52 5.80
CA GLN A 123 -12.06 13.41 6.03
C GLN A 123 -12.78 13.88 4.76
N SER A 124 -12.71 13.10 3.67
CA SER A 124 -13.37 13.46 2.43
C SER A 124 -14.89 13.29 2.57
N THR A 125 -15.61 14.34 2.19
CA THR A 125 -17.05 14.34 2.00
C THR A 125 -17.41 13.49 0.77
N PHE A 126 -17.77 12.23 1.02
CA PHE A 126 -18.63 11.34 0.22
C PHE A 126 -18.32 11.01 -1.25
N LEU A 127 -17.33 11.59 -1.95
CA LEU A 127 -17.20 11.36 -3.41
C LEU A 127 -15.79 11.12 -3.98
N SER A 128 -14.70 11.29 -3.22
CA SER A 128 -13.35 10.96 -3.70
C SER A 128 -12.76 9.74 -2.97
N ASN A 129 -12.59 8.63 -3.71
CA ASN A 129 -11.72 7.52 -3.30
C ASN A 129 -10.27 7.79 -3.76
N GLU A 130 -9.77 8.96 -3.36
CA GLU A 130 -8.41 9.39 -3.67
C GLU A 130 -7.62 9.58 -2.38
N ASP A 131 -6.44 8.98 -2.32
CA ASP A 131 -5.51 9.13 -1.19
C ASP A 131 -4.18 9.72 -1.71
N ILE A 132 -3.72 10.79 -1.07
CA ILE A 132 -2.49 11.51 -1.42
C ILE A 132 -1.45 11.29 -0.32
N PHE A 133 -0.31 10.74 -0.72
CA PHE A 133 0.84 10.45 0.11
C PHE A 133 1.95 11.45 -0.23
N ILE A 134 2.63 11.93 0.81
CA ILE A 134 3.88 12.69 0.66
C ILE A 134 5.01 11.70 0.91
N ILE A 135 5.86 11.47 -0.08
CA ILE A 135 7.00 10.55 0.01
C ILE A 135 8.29 11.29 -0.32
N ASP A 136 9.42 10.81 0.22
CA ASP A 136 10.75 11.36 -0.04
C ASP A 136 11.07 11.28 -1.54
N ASP A 137 11.82 12.25 -2.07
CA ASP A 137 12.19 12.33 -3.48
C ASP A 137 13.24 11.27 -3.85
N ASN A 138 14.05 10.83 -2.88
CA ASN A 138 15.17 9.93 -3.09
C ASN A 138 14.91 8.52 -2.53
N ILE A 139 13.81 7.89 -2.97
CA ILE A 139 13.47 6.53 -2.56
C ILE A 139 14.08 5.51 -3.52
N ALA A 140 15.10 4.79 -3.05
CA ALA A 140 15.72 3.69 -3.80
C ALA A 140 14.74 2.53 -4.08
N ASP A 141 13.85 2.25 -3.11
CA ASP A 141 12.92 1.11 -3.15
C ASP A 141 11.48 1.57 -3.48
N LEU A 142 11.31 2.36 -4.55
CA LEU A 142 10.04 3.05 -4.84
C LEU A 142 8.86 2.07 -4.94
N GLU A 143 9.03 0.93 -5.62
CA GLU A 143 7.98 -0.08 -5.78
C GLU A 143 7.50 -0.66 -4.44
N LEU A 144 8.41 -0.80 -3.47
CA LEU A 144 8.09 -1.20 -2.11
C LEU A 144 7.28 -0.14 -1.39
N VAL A 145 7.70 1.13 -1.49
CA VAL A 145 6.97 2.23 -0.87
C VAL A 145 5.58 2.40 -1.49
N VAL A 146 5.44 2.26 -2.81
CA VAL A 146 4.14 2.26 -3.50
C VAL A 146 3.25 1.12 -2.99
N SER A 147 3.83 -0.07 -2.79
CA SER A 147 3.12 -1.23 -2.23
C SER A 147 2.66 -0.97 -0.78
N LEU A 148 3.46 -0.26 0.03
CA LEU A 148 3.06 0.16 1.38
C LEU A 148 1.94 1.21 1.36
N CYS A 149 2.01 2.17 0.44
CA CYS A 149 0.91 3.13 0.21
C CYS A 149 -0.38 2.42 -0.19
N LEU A 150 -0.30 1.39 -1.05
CA LEU A 150 -1.45 0.55 -1.41
C LEU A 150 -2.02 -0.19 -0.22
N ILE A 151 -1.19 -0.79 0.64
CA ILE A 151 -1.65 -1.42 1.88
C ILE A 151 -2.47 -0.43 2.71
N ILE A 152 -1.95 0.78 2.94
CA ILE A 152 -2.65 1.85 3.68
C ILE A 152 -3.97 2.20 2.99
N HIS A 153 -3.96 2.38 1.66
CA HIS A 153 -5.15 2.71 0.88
C HIS A 153 -6.25 1.64 0.98
N GLU A 154 -5.92 0.35 0.88
CA GLU A 154 -6.90 -0.73 1.08
C GLU A 154 -7.49 -0.66 2.49
N LYS A 155 -6.66 -0.47 3.53
CA LYS A 155 -7.16 -0.39 4.92
C LYS A 155 -8.15 0.75 5.10
N GLU A 156 -7.84 1.92 4.52
CA GLU A 156 -8.74 3.07 4.61
C GLU A 156 -9.97 2.91 3.73
N SER A 157 -9.86 2.19 2.61
CA SER A 157 -11.01 1.82 1.78
C SER A 157 -12.01 0.95 2.54
N ASP A 158 -11.54 -0.09 3.25
CA ASP A 158 -12.37 -0.93 4.12
C ASP A 158 -13.04 -0.10 5.23
N ARG A 159 -12.29 0.84 5.83
CA ARG A 159 -12.83 1.72 6.89
C ARG A 159 -13.90 2.67 6.36
N ARG A 160 -13.79 3.12 5.10
CA ARG A 160 -14.77 4.00 4.43
C ARG A 160 -16.02 3.25 3.97
N ASN A 161 -15.87 1.97 3.63
CA ASN A 161 -16.95 1.10 3.18
C ASN A 161 -17.01 -0.16 4.06
N PRO A 162 -17.40 -0.03 5.35
CA PRO A 162 -17.61 -1.21 6.19
C PRO A 162 -18.84 -1.95 5.68
N ASP A 163 -18.64 -3.18 5.21
CA ASP A 163 -19.72 -4.12 4.88
C ASP A 163 -20.66 -4.38 6.08
#